data_AF-A0A0C2WZU6-F1
#
_entry.id   AF-A0A0C2WZU6-F1
#
_cell.length_a   1.000
_cell.length_b   1.000
_cell.length_c   1.000
_cell.angle_alpha   90.00
_cell.angle_beta   90.00
_cell.angle_gamma   90.00
#
_symmetry.space_group_name_H-M   'P 1'
#
loop_
_entity.id
_entity.type
_entity.pdbx_description
1 polymer ?
#
loop_
_entity_poly.entity_id
_entity_poly.type
_entity_poly.pdbx_seq_one_letter_code
_entity_poly.pdbx_strand_id
1 'polypeptide(L)'
;MSAAYKKVDKKVWSVPEVTLEEGRTRKIFLSNSLDILPAVPYTLPPSKDGKNSTRKWLNNTNINLTGFFKAEEMSIFERTLLQIKQVSALDLSEFGRFKNTNLLDYKTATLPHTFLAKRNVLVPPAMLEMVNVLIREVLGNGT
;
A
#
# COMPACT_ATOMS: atom_id res chain seq x y z
N MET A 1 -31.05 -10.03 -29.90
CA MET A 1 -30.70 -8.65 -30.28
C MET A 1 -29.25 -8.64 -30.73
N SER A 2 -28.99 -8.37 -32.02
CA SER A 2 -27.63 -8.38 -32.58
C SER A 2 -26.95 -7.05 -32.26
N ALA A 3 -25.79 -7.09 -31.60
CA ALA A 3 -24.97 -5.92 -31.34
C ALA A 3 -24.27 -5.50 -32.64
N ALA A 4 -24.84 -4.53 -33.36
CA ALA A 4 -24.25 -4.01 -34.58
C ALA A 4 -22.97 -3.21 -34.25
N TYR A 5 -21.84 -3.62 -34.82
CA TYR A 5 -20.57 -2.90 -34.67
C TYR A 5 -20.67 -1.47 -35.23
N LYS A 6 -20.01 -0.52 -34.57
CA LYS A 6 -19.96 0.88 -34.99
C LYS A 6 -19.23 0.98 -36.34
N LYS A 7 -19.86 1.63 -37.33
CA LYS A 7 -19.26 1.85 -38.66
C LYS A 7 -17.97 2.67 -38.55
N VAL A 8 -17.02 2.40 -39.45
CA VAL A 8 -15.64 2.92 -39.42
C VAL A 8 -15.58 4.45 -39.53
N ASP A 9 -16.46 5.04 -40.32
CA ASP A 9 -16.68 6.49 -40.46
C ASP A 9 -17.08 7.17 -39.14
N LYS A 10 -17.74 6.44 -38.23
CA LYS A 10 -18.14 6.91 -36.90
C LYS A 10 -17.20 6.44 -35.79
N LYS A 11 -16.08 5.79 -36.15
CA LYS A 11 -15.06 5.34 -35.20
C LYS A 11 -14.31 6.56 -34.68
N VAL A 12 -14.46 6.84 -33.40
CA VAL A 12 -13.71 7.91 -32.73
C VAL A 12 -12.34 7.34 -32.41
N TRP A 13 -11.31 7.91 -33.02
CA TRP A 13 -9.93 7.60 -32.66
C TRP A 13 -9.57 8.38 -31.39
N SER A 14 -8.94 7.70 -30.44
CA SER A 14 -8.32 8.37 -29.30
C SER A 14 -7.28 9.36 -29.82
N VAL A 15 -7.39 10.62 -29.40
CA VAL A 15 -6.36 11.62 -29.66
C VAL A 15 -5.11 11.20 -28.88
N PRO A 16 -3.93 11.11 -29.50
CA PRO A 16 -2.70 10.83 -28.78
C PRO A 16 -2.46 11.97 -27.78
N GLU A 17 -2.40 11.61 -26.51
CA GLU A 17 -2.19 12.56 -25.42
C GLU A 17 -0.75 13.11 -25.51
N VAL A 18 -0.61 14.39 -25.82
CA VAL A 18 0.70 15.07 -25.80
C VAL A 18 0.95 15.48 -24.36
N THR A 19 1.69 14.65 -23.62
CA THR A 19 2.11 15.01 -22.26
C THR A 19 3.14 16.13 -22.35
N LEU A 20 2.82 17.31 -21.82
CA LEU A 20 3.79 18.40 -21.67
C LEU A 20 4.92 17.94 -20.75
N GLU A 21 6.17 18.25 -21.10
CA GLU A 21 7.34 17.88 -20.30
C GLU A 21 7.27 18.42 -18.86
N GLU A 22 6.59 19.54 -18.64
CA GLU A 22 6.34 20.12 -17.30
C GLU A 22 5.40 19.28 -16.44
N GLY A 23 4.48 18.53 -17.06
CA GLY A 23 3.54 17.62 -16.39
C GLY A 23 4.09 16.20 -16.26
N ARG A 24 5.28 15.92 -16.79
CA ARG A 24 5.89 14.60 -16.76
C ARG A 24 6.41 14.31 -15.36
N THR A 25 5.76 13.40 -14.64
CA THR A 25 6.21 12.97 -13.31
C THR A 25 7.59 12.31 -13.43
N ARG A 26 8.62 12.95 -12.86
CA ARG A 26 9.96 12.39 -12.75
C ARG A 26 10.10 11.78 -11.36
N LYS A 27 10.40 10.49 -11.25
CA LYS A 27 10.80 9.90 -9.97
C LYS A 27 12.28 10.21 -9.77
N ILE A 28 12.57 11.24 -8.99
CA ILE A 28 13.95 11.56 -8.58
C ILE A 28 14.08 11.11 -7.13
N PHE A 29 14.85 10.05 -6.90
CA PHE A 29 15.27 9.69 -5.56
C PHE A 29 16.40 10.64 -5.15
N LEU A 30 16.11 11.59 -4.26
CA LEU A 30 17.11 12.55 -3.76
C LEU A 30 18.24 11.84 -2.97
N SER A 31 17.96 10.66 -2.42
CA SER A 31 18.92 9.76 -1.79
C SER A 31 18.43 8.32 -1.85
N ASN A 32 19.36 7.35 -1.85
CA ASN A 32 19.00 5.95 -1.74
C ASN A 32 18.50 5.67 -0.32
N SER A 33 17.20 5.40 -0.20
CA SER A 33 16.56 5.17 1.11
C SER A 33 17.10 3.95 1.84
N LEU A 34 17.81 3.07 1.13
CA LEU A 34 18.47 1.89 1.69
C LEU A 34 19.79 2.20 2.41
N ASP A 35 20.42 3.34 2.13
CA ASP A 35 21.71 3.71 2.73
C ASP A 35 21.61 3.99 4.25
N ILE A 36 20.40 4.26 4.74
CA ILE A 36 20.12 4.59 6.15
C ILE A 36 19.79 3.31 6.96
N LEU A 37 19.64 2.16 6.29
CA LEU A 37 19.24 0.94 6.98
C LEU A 37 20.40 0.39 7.84
N PRO A 38 20.13 0.01 9.11
CA PRO A 38 21.14 -0.62 9.94
C PRO A 38 21.54 -1.97 9.36
N ALA A 39 22.82 -2.32 9.49
CA ALA A 39 23.30 -3.65 9.14
C ALA A 39 22.56 -4.72 9.95
N VAL A 40 22.18 -5.81 9.30
CA VAL A 40 21.51 -6.93 9.97
C VAL A 40 22.51 -7.57 10.94
N PRO A 41 22.24 -7.62 12.25
CA PRO A 41 23.19 -8.16 13.22
C PRO A 41 23.46 -9.64 12.95
N TYR A 42 24.72 -10.06 12.99
CA TYR A 42 25.11 -11.45 12.75
C TYR A 42 24.60 -12.39 13.85
N THR A 43 24.70 -11.97 15.11
CA THR A 43 24.24 -12.70 16.28
C THR A 43 22.75 -12.48 16.54
N LEU A 44 22.04 -13.56 16.89
CA LEU A 44 20.64 -13.56 17.27
C LEU A 44 20.48 -12.89 18.65
N PRO A 45 19.85 -11.71 18.77
CA PRO A 45 19.42 -11.22 20.08
C PRO A 45 18.28 -12.12 20.61
N PRO A 46 18.15 -12.29 21.94
CA PRO A 46 17.06 -13.08 22.51
C PRO A 46 15.71 -12.48 22.10
N SER A 47 14.79 -13.35 21.66
CA SER A 47 13.41 -12.98 21.32
C SER A 47 12.76 -12.29 22.52
N LYS A 48 12.50 -10.99 22.41
CA LYS A 48 11.71 -10.23 23.37
C LYS A 48 10.31 -10.06 22.81
N ASP A 49 9.31 -10.41 23.62
CA ASP A 49 7.91 -10.18 23.28
C ASP A 49 7.67 -8.66 23.13
N GLY A 50 7.43 -8.22 21.90
CA GLY A 50 7.04 -6.85 21.60
C GLY A 50 5.55 -6.60 21.84
N LYS A 51 5.10 -5.38 21.53
CA LYS A 51 3.69 -4.95 21.62
C LYS A 51 2.72 -5.92 20.91
N ASN A 52 3.17 -6.49 19.79
CA ASN A 52 2.44 -7.47 18.99
C ASN A 52 2.94 -8.88 19.35
N SER A 53 2.51 -9.39 20.52
CA SER A 53 2.96 -10.64 21.18
C SER A 53 3.27 -11.79 20.19
N THR A 54 4.56 -12.01 19.94
CA THR A 54 5.05 -13.00 18.99
C THR A 54 4.82 -14.42 19.49
N ARG A 55 4.98 -14.66 20.80
CA ARG A 55 4.73 -15.98 21.40
C ARG A 55 3.27 -16.43 21.34
N LYS A 56 2.30 -15.55 21.63
CA LYS A 56 0.87 -15.93 21.52
C LYS A 56 0.52 -16.34 20.09
N TRP A 57 1.04 -15.61 19.12
CA TRP A 57 0.82 -15.92 17.71
C TRP A 57 1.52 -17.23 17.29
N LEU A 58 2.78 -17.43 17.70
CA LEU A 58 3.53 -18.66 17.43
C LEU A 58 2.84 -19.90 18.02
N ASN A 59 2.35 -19.78 19.24
CA ASN A 59 1.60 -20.86 19.91
C ASN A 59 0.29 -21.16 19.19
N ASN A 60 -0.38 -20.15 18.63
CA ASN A 60 -1.63 -20.36 17.89
C ASN A 60 -1.42 -20.90 16.47
N THR A 61 -0.28 -20.61 15.84
CA THR A 61 -0.02 -20.99 14.44
C THR A 61 0.56 -22.39 14.28
N ASN A 62 0.90 -23.08 15.38
CA ASN A 62 1.15 -24.52 15.37
C ASN A 62 2.22 -24.96 14.34
N ILE A 63 3.22 -24.10 14.12
CA ILE A 63 4.15 -24.17 12.97
C ILE A 63 5.04 -25.42 13.01
N ASN A 64 5.33 -25.95 14.20
CA ASN A 64 6.17 -27.12 14.39
C ASN A 64 5.43 -28.30 15.02
N LEU A 65 4.15 -28.51 14.71
CA LEU A 65 3.39 -29.67 15.22
C LEU A 65 3.99 -31.02 14.80
N THR A 66 4.61 -31.08 13.62
CA THR A 66 5.21 -32.29 13.06
C THR A 66 6.66 -32.51 13.49
N GLY A 67 7.24 -31.59 14.26
CA GLY A 67 8.66 -31.63 14.62
C GLY A 67 9.61 -31.48 13.44
N PHE A 68 9.14 -30.89 12.34
CA PHE A 68 9.92 -30.68 11.12
C PHE A 68 11.15 -29.78 11.35
N PHE A 69 11.03 -28.76 12.21
CA PHE A 69 12.12 -27.83 12.49
C PHE A 69 12.94 -28.26 13.70
N LYS A 70 14.27 -28.21 13.57
CA LYS A 70 15.20 -28.26 14.71
C LYS A 70 15.06 -26.99 15.56
N ALA A 71 15.49 -27.06 16.82
CA ALA A 71 15.44 -25.91 17.74
C ALA A 71 16.18 -24.67 17.18
N GLU A 72 17.31 -24.88 16.50
CA GLU A 72 18.08 -23.82 15.84
C GLU A 72 17.30 -23.20 14.66
N GLU A 73 16.67 -24.02 13.82
CA GLU A 73 15.87 -23.55 12.68
C GLU A 73 14.62 -22.79 13.13
N MET A 74 13.98 -23.25 14.21
CA MET A 74 12.85 -22.55 14.82
C MET A 74 13.28 -21.17 15.32
N SER A 75 14.47 -21.05 15.93
CA SER A 75 15.00 -19.76 16.39
C SER A 75 15.24 -18.76 15.25
N ILE A 76 15.66 -19.26 14.07
CA ILE A 76 15.84 -18.44 12.86
C ILE A 76 14.48 -17.97 12.35
N PHE A 77 13.49 -18.87 12.29
CA PHE A 77 12.14 -18.55 11.85
C PHE A 77 11.50 -17.48 12.75
N GLU A 78 11.58 -17.63 14.07
CA GLU A 78 11.06 -16.66 15.03
C GLU A 78 11.68 -15.27 14.84
N ARG A 79 12.99 -15.21 14.57
CA ARG A 79 13.69 -13.95 14.27
C ARG A 79 13.19 -13.29 12.99
N THR A 80 13.12 -14.04 11.89
CA THR A 80 12.65 -13.52 10.61
C THR A 80 11.24 -12.96 10.77
N LEU A 81 10.40 -13.66 11.53
CA LEU A 81 9.03 -13.22 11.79
C LEU A 81 8.96 -11.94 12.63
N LEU A 82 9.82 -11.80 13.65
CA LEU A 82 9.97 -10.56 14.41
C LEU A 82 10.41 -9.39 13.53
N GLN A 83 11.38 -9.62 12.63
CA GLN A 83 11.85 -8.58 11.71
C GLN A 83 10.77 -8.16 10.72
N ILE A 84 10.02 -9.12 10.16
CA ILE A 84 8.89 -8.83 9.27
C ILE A 84 7.83 -8.03 10.01
N LYS A 85 7.50 -8.39 11.26
CA LYS A 85 6.53 -7.65 12.09
C LYS A 85 6.96 -6.23 12.43
N GLN A 86 8.27 -5.93 12.49
CA GLN A 86 8.74 -4.57 12.72
C GLN A 86 8.53 -3.65 11.52
N VAL A 87 8.49 -4.21 10.31
CA VAL A 87 8.39 -3.46 9.05
C VAL A 87 6.98 -3.52 8.45
N SER A 88 6.22 -4.57 8.76
CA SER A 88 4.87 -4.76 8.23
C SER A 88 3.86 -4.01 9.09
N ALA A 89 3.06 -3.16 8.45
CA ALA A 89 1.87 -2.61 9.08
C ALA A 89 0.81 -3.70 9.16
N LEU A 90 0.42 -4.09 10.38
CA LEU A 90 -0.67 -5.04 10.61
C LEU A 90 -2.02 -4.33 10.62
N ASP A 91 -2.02 -3.08 11.09
CA ASP A 91 -3.21 -2.22 11.15
C ASP A 91 -3.04 -0.97 10.28
N LEU A 92 -4.18 -0.38 9.88
CA LEU A 92 -4.20 0.88 9.12
C LEU A 92 -3.51 2.04 9.86
N SER A 93 -3.47 1.99 11.20
CA SER A 93 -2.79 2.96 12.05
C SER A 93 -1.26 2.85 12.01
N GLU A 94 -0.72 1.69 11.62
CA GLU A 94 0.72 1.44 11.52
C GLU A 94 1.27 1.79 10.12
N PHE A 95 0.42 2.20 9.18
CA PHE A 95 0.86 2.64 7.86
C PHE A 95 1.79 3.86 7.97
N GLY A 96 3.05 3.64 7.63
CA GLY A 96 4.02 4.73 7.51
C GLY A 96 3.67 5.68 6.36
N ARG A 97 4.05 6.94 6.51
CA ARG A 97 3.99 7.94 5.43
C ARG A 97 5.38 8.11 4.81
N PHE A 98 5.43 8.29 3.49
CA PHE A 98 6.65 8.76 2.86
C PHE A 98 6.97 10.17 3.36
N LYS A 99 8.25 10.47 3.59
CA LYS A 99 8.68 11.84 3.86
C LYS A 99 8.31 12.71 2.66
N ASN A 100 7.76 13.90 2.91
CA ASN A 100 7.41 14.85 1.85
C ASN A 100 8.62 15.20 0.97
N THR A 101 9.84 15.12 1.50
CA THR A 101 11.09 15.30 0.74
C THR A 101 11.31 14.24 -0.35
N ASN A 102 10.69 13.07 -0.25
CA ASN A 102 10.82 12.00 -1.23
C ASN A 102 9.79 12.12 -2.36
N LEU A 103 8.83 13.05 -2.25
CA LEU A 103 7.77 13.27 -3.21
C LEU A 103 8.02 14.62 -3.89
N LEU A 104 8.11 14.63 -5.22
CA LEU A 104 8.06 15.88 -5.96
C LEU A 104 6.60 16.34 -6.05
N ASP A 105 6.39 17.64 -5.96
CA ASP A 105 5.09 18.25 -6.24
C ASP A 105 4.65 17.85 -7.65
N TYR A 106 3.51 17.15 -7.75
CA TYR A 106 2.98 16.76 -9.04
C TYR A 106 2.26 17.97 -9.66
N LYS A 107 2.76 18.44 -10.80
CA LYS A 107 2.05 19.42 -11.62
C LYS A 107 1.15 18.66 -12.58
N THR A 108 -0.16 18.75 -12.36
CA THR A 108 -1.12 18.25 -13.35
C THR A 108 -1.23 19.29 -14.44
N ALA A 109 -0.92 18.91 -15.69
CA ALA A 109 -1.16 19.78 -16.84
C ALA A 109 -2.68 19.92 -17.01
N THR A 110 -3.25 21.00 -16.45
CA THR A 110 -4.67 21.28 -16.56
C THR A 110 -4.93 22.05 -17.83
N LEU A 111 -5.50 21.38 -18.83
CA LEU A 111 -6.24 22.09 -19.87
C LEU A 111 -7.52 22.66 -19.20
N PRO A 112 -7.94 23.88 -19.53
CA PRO A 112 -9.18 24.46 -19.02
C PRO A 112 -10.36 23.67 -19.58
N HIS A 113 -10.78 22.63 -18.84
CA HIS A 113 -11.99 21.88 -19.11
C HIS A 113 -13.12 22.44 -18.27
N THR A 114 -14.30 22.62 -18.86
CA THR A 114 -15.53 22.82 -18.07
C THR A 114 -15.71 21.57 -17.21
N PHE A 115 -15.76 21.74 -15.89
CA PHE A 115 -16.06 20.63 -14.98
C PHE A 115 -17.39 20.01 -15.42
N LEU A 116 -17.33 18.82 -16.01
CA LEU A 116 -18.51 18.00 -16.17
C LEU A 116 -18.91 17.60 -14.75
N ALA A 117 -19.89 18.30 -14.19
CA ALA A 117 -20.51 17.97 -12.92
C ALA A 117 -21.13 16.57 -13.04
N LYS A 118 -20.31 15.53 -12.82
CA LYS A 118 -20.78 14.17 -12.72
C LYS A 118 -21.68 14.12 -11.48
N ARG A 119 -22.91 13.62 -11.65
CA ARG A 119 -23.78 13.35 -10.51
C ARG A 119 -23.07 12.40 -9.56
N ASN A 120 -23.19 12.65 -8.26
CA ASN A 120 -22.70 11.73 -7.24
C ASN A 120 -23.30 10.34 -7.50
N VAL A 121 -22.44 9.33 -7.54
CA VAL A 121 -22.90 7.94 -7.56
C VAL A 121 -23.61 7.69 -6.24
N LEU A 122 -24.89 7.29 -6.32
CA LEU A 122 -25.66 6.98 -5.12
C LEU A 122 -25.10 5.71 -4.49
N VAL A 123 -24.68 5.81 -3.23
CA VAL A 123 -24.30 4.64 -2.42
C VAL A 123 -25.59 3.96 -1.96
N PRO A 124 -25.77 2.65 -2.22
CA PRO A 124 -26.91 1.89 -1.72
C PRO A 124 -27.04 2.01 -0.19
N PRO A 125 -28.26 2.12 0.35
CA PRO A 125 -28.48 2.36 1.78
C PRO A 125 -27.88 1.26 2.66
N ALA A 126 -27.86 0.01 2.19
CA ALA A 126 -27.26 -1.12 2.89
C ALA A 126 -25.73 -1.01 3.05
N MET A 127 -25.04 -0.24 2.20
CA MET A 127 -23.59 -0.05 2.27
C MET A 127 -23.19 1.29 2.89
N LEU A 128 -24.16 2.16 3.18
CA LEU A 128 -23.89 3.54 3.62
C LEU A 128 -23.17 3.56 4.97
N GLU A 129 -23.54 2.70 5.91
CA GLU A 129 -22.88 2.60 7.21
C GLU A 129 -21.42 2.14 7.07
N MET A 130 -21.18 1.10 6.26
CA MET A 130 -19.83 0.58 6.02
C MET A 130 -18.93 1.64 5.36
N VAL A 131 -19.46 2.36 4.36
CA VAL A 131 -18.74 3.44 3.68
C VAL A 131 -18.42 4.58 4.65
N ASN A 132 -19.34 4.95 5.54
CA ASN A 132 -19.09 5.98 6.55
C ASN A 132 -18.00 5.59 7.54
N VAL A 133 -17.96 4.32 7.96
CA VAL A 133 -16.89 3.81 8.84
C VAL A 133 -15.54 3.90 8.11
N LEU A 134 -15.46 3.41 6.87
CA LEU A 134 -14.23 3.46 6.08
C LEU A 134 -13.75 4.90 5.84
N ILE A 135 -14.66 5.83 5.51
CA ILE A 135 -14.30 7.24 5.32
C ILE A 135 -13.73 7.83 6.61
N ARG A 136 -14.32 7.53 7.77
CA ARG A 136 -13.81 8.02 9.07
C ARG A 136 -12.44 7.44 9.39
N GLU A 137 -12.20 6.18 9.10
CA GLU A 137 -10.88 5.55 9.27
C GLU A 137 -9.83 6.20 8.37
N VAL A 138 -10.15 6.41 7.09
CA VAL A 138 -9.26 7.07 6.11
C VAL A 138 -8.94 8.51 6.54
N LEU A 139 -9.96 9.29 6.92
CA LEU A 139 -9.77 10.67 7.38
C LEU A 139 -9.02 10.76 8.71
N GLY A 140 -9.32 9.86 9.66
CA GLY A 140 -8.61 9.78 10.94
C GLY A 140 -7.13 9.43 10.77
N ASN A 141 -6.81 8.63 9.76
CA ASN A 141 -5.44 8.27 9.39
C ASN A 141 -4.75 9.33 8.52
N GLY A 142 -5.48 10.39 8.11
CA GLY A 142 -4.99 11.56 7.39
C GLY A 142 -4.39 11.27 6.01
N THR A 143 -4.97 10.30 5.30
CA THR A 143 -4.77 10.05 3.85
C THR A 143 -5.76 10.82 3.01
#